data_AF-A0A1E5VCE2-F1
#
_entry.id   AF-A0A1E5VCE2-F1
#
_cell.length_a   1.000
_cell.length_b   1.000
_cell.length_c   1.000
_cell.angle_alpha   90.00
_cell.angle_beta   90.00
_cell.angle_gamma   90.00
#
_symmetry.space_group_name_H-M   'P 1'
#
loop_
_entity.id
_entity.type
_entity.pdbx_description
1 polymer ?
#
loop_
_entity_poly.entity_id
_entity_poly.type
_entity_poly.pdbx_seq_one_letter_code
_entity_poly.pdbx_strand_id
1 'polypeptide(L)'
;MGALSRPEEVVALVKLRVAAGQIKRQIPPQEHWAFAYSMLQKVSRSFALVIQQLGPDLRNAVCIFYLVLRALDTVEDDTSIPTDVKVPILQEFYQHIYNRDWHYSCGTNNYKVLMDKFHYVSTAFLELGEG
;
A
#
# COMPACT_ATOMS: atom_id res chain seq x y z
N MET A 1 3.13 29.96 13.70
CA MET A 1 3.13 30.10 12.24
C MET A 1 2.05 29.18 11.70
N GLY A 2 0.84 29.70 11.52
CA GLY A 2 -0.33 28.91 11.13
C GLY A 2 -0.49 28.92 9.62
N ALA A 3 -0.79 27.77 9.03
CA ALA A 3 -1.01 27.52 7.60
C ALA A 3 -2.28 28.20 7.03
N LEU A 4 -2.67 29.36 7.58
CA LEU A 4 -3.90 30.10 7.27
C LEU A 4 -3.62 31.60 7.04
N SER A 5 -2.37 32.04 7.08
CA SER A 5 -2.00 33.45 6.90
C SER A 5 -1.96 33.90 5.43
N ARG A 6 -2.15 32.96 4.49
CA ARG A 6 -1.93 33.12 3.05
C ARG A 6 -3.12 32.56 2.25
N PRO A 7 -3.87 33.40 1.51
CA PRO A 7 -5.03 32.97 0.72
C PRO A 7 -4.72 31.83 -0.25
N GLU A 8 -3.52 31.79 -0.81
CA GLU A 8 -3.03 30.75 -1.71
C GLU A 8 -2.94 29.36 -1.04
N GLU A 9 -2.60 29.29 0.26
CA GLU A 9 -2.55 28.04 1.01
C GLU A 9 -3.97 27.48 1.23
N VAL A 10 -4.96 28.35 1.44
CA VAL A 10 -6.37 27.96 1.56
C VAL A 10 -6.87 27.36 0.24
N VAL A 11 -6.56 27.99 -0.89
CA VAL A 11 -6.93 27.46 -2.22
C VAL A 11 -6.26 26.12 -2.48
N ALA A 12 -4.98 25.96 -2.13
CA ALA A 12 -4.26 24.69 -2.27
C ALA A 12 -4.89 23.58 -1.42
N LEU A 13 -5.26 23.87 -0.16
CA LEU A 13 -5.94 22.94 0.73
C LEU A 13 -7.31 22.51 0.20
N VAL A 14 -8.08 23.44 -0.37
CA VAL A 14 -9.38 23.13 -1.01
C VAL A 14 -9.19 22.23 -2.21
N LYS A 15 -8.24 22.54 -3.11
CA LYS A 15 -7.91 21.70 -4.28
C LYS A 15 -7.51 20.29 -3.85
N LEU A 16 -6.68 20.17 -2.81
CA LEU A 16 -6.25 18.88 -2.27
C LEU A 16 -7.44 18.07 -1.75
N ARG A 17 -8.37 18.69 -1.01
CA ARG A 17 -9.59 18.01 -0.54
C ARG A 17 -10.49 17.54 -1.67
N VAL A 18 -10.69 18.36 -2.70
CA VAL A 18 -11.50 18.00 -3.88
C VAL A 18 -10.86 16.81 -4.61
N ALA A 19 -9.55 16.88 -4.88
CA ALA A 19 -8.81 15.79 -5.51
C ALA A 19 -8.92 14.49 -4.70
N ALA A 20 -8.72 14.54 -3.38
CA ALA A 20 -8.88 13.38 -2.50
C ALA A 20 -10.31 12.79 -2.56
N GLY A 21 -11.34 13.64 -2.66
CA GLY A 21 -12.72 13.19 -2.85
C GLY A 21 -12.97 12.50 -4.19
N GLN A 22 -12.39 13.02 -5.28
CA GLN A 22 -12.47 12.40 -6.60
C GLN A 22 -11.75 11.05 -6.65
N ILE A 23 -10.55 10.97 -6.06
CA ILE A 23 -9.78 9.73 -5.98
C ILE A 23 -10.57 8.66 -5.23
N LYS A 24 -11.17 8.99 -4.09
CA LYS A 24 -12.00 8.03 -3.32
C LYS A 24 -13.13 7.41 -4.14
N ARG A 25 -13.68 8.14 -5.13
CA ARG A 25 -14.72 7.63 -6.03
C ARG A 25 -14.18 6.75 -7.15
N GLN A 26 -12.88 6.85 -7.45
CA GLN A 26 -12.19 6.05 -8.49
C GLN A 26 -11.57 4.78 -7.92
N ILE A 27 -11.47 4.64 -6.60
CA ILE A 27 -10.98 3.41 -5.97
C ILE A 27 -12.00 2.30 -6.25
N PRO A 28 -11.56 1.13 -6.76
CA PRO A 28 -12.46 0.01 -6.98
C PRO A 28 -13.16 -0.40 -5.68
N PRO A 29 -14.46 -0.77 -5.72
CA PRO A 29 -15.28 -0.96 -4.52
C PRO A 29 -14.95 -2.24 -3.74
N GLN A 30 -14.16 -3.15 -4.30
CA GLN A 30 -13.84 -4.43 -3.67
C GLN A 30 -12.98 -4.23 -2.41
N GLU A 31 -13.15 -5.14 -1.46
CA GLU A 31 -12.55 -5.03 -0.12
C GLU A 31 -11.02 -4.96 -0.13
N HIS A 32 -10.37 -5.70 -1.03
CA HIS A 32 -8.91 -5.71 -1.16
C HIS A 32 -8.37 -4.37 -1.66
N TRP A 33 -9.07 -3.70 -2.57
CA TRP A 33 -8.70 -2.37 -3.05
C TRP A 33 -8.86 -1.32 -1.94
N ALA A 34 -9.98 -1.37 -1.21
CA ALA A 34 -10.18 -0.49 -0.05
C ALA A 34 -9.09 -0.70 1.02
N PHE A 35 -8.73 -1.97 1.29
CA PHE A 35 -7.62 -2.31 2.18
C PHE A 35 -6.30 -1.75 1.67
N ALA A 36 -5.94 -1.99 0.40
CA ALA A 36 -4.68 -1.54 -0.18
C ALA A 36 -4.50 -0.02 -0.07
N TYR A 37 -5.49 0.77 -0.50
CA TYR A 37 -5.43 2.23 -0.41
C TYR A 37 -5.38 2.73 1.04
N SER A 38 -6.12 2.09 1.96
CA SER A 38 -6.06 2.42 3.39
C SER A 38 -4.69 2.10 3.98
N MET A 39 -4.13 0.95 3.63
CA MET A 39 -2.85 0.49 4.14
C MET A 39 -1.71 1.35 3.62
N LEU A 40 -1.71 1.69 2.33
CA LEU A 40 -0.74 2.62 1.73
C LEU A 40 -0.66 3.95 2.51
N GLN A 41 -1.80 4.52 2.90
CA GLN A 41 -1.84 5.75 3.71
C GLN A 41 -1.26 5.54 5.12
N LYS A 42 -1.41 4.35 5.70
CA LYS A 42 -0.90 3.99 7.04
C LYS A 42 0.60 3.71 7.06
N VAL A 43 1.12 3.04 6.03
CA VAL A 43 2.54 2.64 5.95
C VAL A 43 3.41 3.63 5.18
N SER A 44 2.81 4.60 4.47
CA SER A 44 3.55 5.60 3.70
C SER A 44 2.76 6.87 3.39
N ARG A 45 2.45 7.67 4.41
CA ARG A 45 1.61 8.87 4.29
C ARG A 45 2.05 9.82 3.16
N SER A 46 3.34 10.14 3.10
CA SER A 46 3.86 11.09 2.11
C SER A 46 3.85 10.51 0.70
N PHE A 47 4.28 9.26 0.54
CA PHE A 47 4.30 8.61 -0.78
C PHE A 47 2.90 8.33 -1.31
N ALA A 48 1.95 8.03 -0.42
CA ALA A 48 0.55 7.85 -0.77
C ALA A 48 -0.05 9.09 -1.44
N LEU A 49 0.35 10.30 -1.03
CA LEU A 49 -0.07 11.55 -1.67
C LEU A 49 0.51 11.69 -3.10
N VAL A 50 1.72 11.20 -3.33
CA VAL A 50 2.36 11.20 -4.66
C VAL A 50 1.66 10.19 -5.57
N ILE A 51 1.43 8.97 -5.09
CA ILE A 51 0.73 7.91 -5.85
C ILE A 51 -0.67 8.40 -6.26
N GLN A 52 -1.37 9.08 -5.35
CA GLN A 52 -2.71 9.61 -5.61
C GLN A 52 -2.82 10.59 -6.78
N GLN A 53 -1.71 11.22 -7.20
CA GLN A 53 -1.67 12.14 -8.35
C GLN A 53 -1.58 11.41 -9.69
N LEU A 54 -1.30 10.10 -9.69
CA LEU A 54 -1.22 9.28 -10.90
C LEU A 54 -2.62 9.02 -11.49
N GLY A 55 -2.67 8.73 -12.79
CA GLY A 55 -3.88 8.24 -13.46
C GLY A 55 -4.38 6.92 -12.86
N PRO A 56 -5.68 6.56 -12.99
CA PRO A 56 -6.29 5.44 -12.28
C PRO A 56 -5.54 4.10 -12.38
N ASP A 57 -5.19 3.68 -13.59
CA ASP A 57 -4.56 2.36 -13.81
C ASP A 57 -3.15 2.31 -13.22
N LEU A 58 -2.33 3.32 -13.52
CA LEU A 58 -0.98 3.42 -12.97
C LEU A 58 -0.99 3.60 -11.45
N ARG A 59 -1.97 4.33 -10.91
CA ARG A 59 -2.15 4.50 -9.45
C ARG A 59 -2.40 3.17 -8.76
N ASN A 60 -3.28 2.34 -9.32
CA ASN A 60 -3.56 1.00 -8.79
C ASN A 60 -2.30 0.13 -8.85
N ALA A 61 -1.63 0.09 -10.00
CA ALA A 61 -0.40 -0.70 -10.18
C ALA A 61 0.70 -0.29 -9.20
N VAL A 62 0.97 1.01 -9.06
CA VAL A 62 2.00 1.53 -8.15
C VAL A 62 1.61 1.36 -6.68
N CYS A 63 0.33 1.47 -6.32
CA CYS A 63 -0.16 1.21 -4.97
C CYS A 63 0.17 -0.23 -4.54
N ILE A 64 -0.18 -1.21 -5.37
CA ILE A 64 0.08 -2.62 -5.08
C ILE A 64 1.57 -2.93 -5.11
N PHE A 65 2.30 -2.44 -6.11
CA PHE A 65 3.75 -2.62 -6.20
C PHE A 65 4.45 -2.12 -4.93
N TYR A 66 4.07 -0.94 -4.43
CA TYR A 66 4.61 -0.42 -3.18
C TYR A 66 4.30 -1.32 -1.98
N LEU A 67 3.07 -1.82 -1.86
CA LEU A 67 2.69 -2.67 -0.73
C LEU A 67 3.36 -4.04 -0.75
N VAL A 68 3.59 -4.61 -1.93
CA VAL A 68 4.38 -5.85 -2.11
C VAL A 68 5.81 -5.63 -1.63
N LEU A 69 6.48 -4.57 -2.06
CA LEU A 69 7.83 -4.25 -1.60
C LEU A 69 7.86 -3.95 -0.10
N ARG A 70 6.86 -3.24 0.42
CA ARG A 70 6.78 -2.96 1.86
C ARG A 70 6.62 -4.22 2.70
N ALA A 71 5.89 -5.22 2.20
CA ALA A 71 5.77 -6.52 2.86
C ALA A 71 7.11 -7.28 2.82
N LEU A 72 7.82 -7.25 1.68
CA LEU A 72 9.18 -7.79 1.57
C LEU A 72 10.14 -7.15 2.58
N ASP A 73 10.20 -5.80 2.62
CA ASP A 73 10.99 -5.04 3.59
C ASP A 73 10.65 -5.45 5.04
N THR A 74 9.37 -5.72 5.32
CA THR A 74 8.93 -6.10 6.67
C THR A 74 9.50 -7.46 7.10
N VAL A 75 9.68 -8.40 6.16
CA VAL A 75 10.34 -9.68 6.43
C VAL A 75 11.86 -9.47 6.58
N GLU A 76 12.46 -8.65 5.73
CA GLU A 76 13.90 -8.34 5.78
C GLU A 76 14.29 -7.67 7.11
N ASP A 77 13.57 -6.62 7.50
CA ASP A 77 13.86 -5.76 8.65
C ASP A 77 13.55 -6.41 10.01
N ASP A 78 12.68 -7.43 10.06
CA ASP A 78 12.30 -8.06 11.32
C ASP A 78 13.44 -8.93 11.87
N THR A 79 14.16 -8.41 12.86
CA THR A 79 15.31 -9.05 13.50
C THR A 79 14.93 -10.22 14.41
N SER A 80 13.64 -10.45 14.66
CA SER A 80 13.16 -11.60 15.43
C SER A 80 13.05 -12.89 14.61
N ILE A 81 13.05 -12.78 13.26
CA ILE A 81 12.98 -13.93 12.37
C ILE A 81 14.37 -14.58 12.23
N PRO A 82 14.53 -15.87 12.56
CA PRO A 82 15.77 -16.61 12.34
C PRO A 82 16.20 -16.61 10.86
N THR A 83 17.51 -16.51 10.60
CA THR A 83 18.05 -16.40 9.23
C THR A 83 17.68 -17.59 8.34
N ASP A 84 17.64 -18.80 8.89
CA ASP A 84 17.25 -20.05 8.22
C ASP A 84 15.78 -20.07 7.78
N VAL A 85 14.91 -19.28 8.43
CA VAL A 85 13.51 -19.06 8.02
C VAL A 85 13.38 -17.86 7.09
N LYS A 86 14.10 -16.76 7.38
CA LYS A 86 14.03 -15.51 6.62
C LYS A 86 14.51 -15.67 5.18
N VAL A 87 15.67 -16.29 4.98
CA VAL A 87 16.32 -16.36 3.66
C VAL A 87 15.44 -17.08 2.63
N PRO A 88 14.85 -18.26 2.91
CA PRO A 88 13.93 -18.90 1.99
C PRO A 88 12.72 -18.03 1.64
N ILE A 89 12.10 -17.38 2.63
CA ILE A 89 10.95 -16.50 2.40
C ILE A 89 11.32 -15.36 1.45
N LEU A 90 12.48 -14.71 1.66
CA LEU A 90 12.92 -13.61 0.80
C LEU A 90 13.24 -14.09 -0.63
N GLN A 91 13.86 -15.26 -0.78
CA GLN A 91 14.17 -15.85 -2.08
C GLN A 91 12.91 -16.23 -2.87
N GLU A 92 11.88 -16.72 -2.18
CA GLU A 92 10.63 -17.21 -2.78
C GLU A 92 9.50 -16.15 -2.77
N PHE A 93 9.75 -14.95 -2.24
CA PHE A 93 8.72 -13.94 -2.04
C PHE A 93 7.97 -13.58 -3.33
N TYR A 94 8.71 -13.49 -4.46
CA TYR A 94 8.13 -13.23 -5.78
C TYR A 94 7.18 -14.33 -6.28
N GLN A 95 7.24 -15.53 -5.71
CA GLN A 95 6.27 -16.60 -5.96
C GLN A 95 5.09 -16.49 -5.00
N HIS A 96 5.36 -16.14 -3.73
CA HIS A 96 4.33 -15.97 -2.69
C HIS A 96 3.30 -14.89 -3.04
N ILE A 97 3.66 -13.83 -3.78
CA ILE A 97 2.70 -12.80 -4.22
C ILE A 97 1.57 -13.35 -5.12
N TYR A 98 1.79 -14.48 -5.80
CA TYR A 98 0.78 -15.14 -6.63
C TYR A 98 -0.12 -16.09 -5.82
N ASN A 99 0.27 -16.41 -4.57
CA ASN A 99 -0.47 -17.31 -3.69
C ASN A 99 -1.34 -16.50 -2.70
N ARG A 100 -2.66 -16.60 -2.84
CA ARG A 100 -3.63 -15.92 -1.96
C ARG A 100 -3.66 -16.49 -0.55
N ASP A 101 -3.27 -17.75 -0.38
CA ASP A 101 -3.28 -18.46 0.90
C ASP A 101 -1.95 -18.30 1.64
N TRP A 102 -0.94 -17.70 1.01
CA TRP A 102 0.33 -17.44 1.68
C TRP A 102 0.16 -16.41 2.80
N HIS A 103 0.66 -16.76 3.97
CA HIS A 103 0.59 -15.92 5.15
C HIS A 103 1.83 -16.12 6.00
N TYR A 104 2.45 -15.02 6.38
CA TYR A 104 3.54 -15.01 7.33
C TYR A 104 3.42 -13.78 8.23
N SER A 105 3.16 -14.00 9.52
CA SER A 105 2.93 -12.92 10.47
C SER A 105 4.25 -12.41 11.04
N CYS A 106 4.66 -11.19 10.68
CA CYS A 106 5.85 -10.53 11.21
C CYS A 106 5.69 -9.00 11.24
N GLY A 107 6.68 -8.29 11.80
CA GLY A 107 6.68 -6.85 11.93
C GLY A 107 5.83 -6.32 13.10
N THR A 108 5.68 -5.00 13.16
CA THR A 108 4.95 -4.29 14.23
C THR A 108 3.93 -3.29 13.68
N ASN A 109 2.93 -2.93 14.51
CA ASN A 109 1.93 -1.91 14.17
C ASN A 109 1.25 -2.14 12.81
N ASN A 110 1.20 -1.12 11.95
CA ASN A 110 0.59 -1.22 10.62
C ASN A 110 1.32 -2.19 9.68
N TYR A 111 2.62 -2.41 9.87
CA TYR A 111 3.39 -3.38 9.07
C TYR A 111 2.95 -4.81 9.40
N LYS A 112 2.70 -5.10 10.68
CA LYS A 112 2.09 -6.37 11.09
C LYS A 112 0.73 -6.59 10.45
N VAL A 113 -0.12 -5.57 10.45
CA VAL A 113 -1.45 -5.66 9.81
C VAL A 113 -1.33 -5.88 8.29
N LEU A 114 -0.34 -5.28 7.63
CA LEU A 114 -0.05 -5.53 6.22
C LEU A 114 0.31 -7.00 5.98
N MET A 115 1.22 -7.57 6.79
CA MET A 115 1.62 -8.97 6.69
C MET A 115 0.47 -9.93 7.01
N ASP A 116 -0.28 -9.64 8.07
CA ASP A 116 -1.41 -10.48 8.50
C ASP A 116 -2.52 -10.56 7.44
N LYS A 117 -2.69 -9.48 6.67
CA LYS A 117 -3.72 -9.35 5.63
C LYS A 117 -3.15 -9.28 4.21
N PHE A 118 -1.98 -9.88 4.00
CA PHE A 118 -1.28 -9.80 2.72
C PHE A 118 -2.08 -10.41 1.55
N HIS A 119 -2.96 -11.38 1.83
CA HIS A 119 -3.89 -11.97 0.84
C HIS A 119 -4.74 -10.94 0.08
N TYR A 120 -5.08 -9.78 0.68
CA TYR A 120 -5.74 -8.70 -0.04
C TYR A 120 -4.82 -8.06 -1.09
N VAL A 121 -3.55 -7.87 -0.76
CA VAL A 121 -2.55 -7.35 -1.72
C VAL A 121 -2.34 -8.36 -2.84
N SER A 122 -2.20 -9.66 -2.54
CA SER A 122 -2.07 -10.72 -3.56
C SER A 122 -3.31 -10.79 -4.47
N THR A 123 -4.52 -10.67 -3.91
CA THR A 123 -5.76 -10.63 -4.69
C THR A 123 -5.78 -9.44 -5.64
N ALA A 124 -5.47 -8.24 -5.15
CA ALA A 124 -5.39 -7.04 -5.98
C ALA A 124 -4.31 -7.14 -7.07
N PHE A 125 -3.16 -7.74 -6.74
CA PHE A 125 -2.06 -7.96 -7.68
C PHE A 125 -2.48 -8.83 -8.87
N LEU A 126 -3.20 -9.91 -8.61
CA LEU A 126 -3.67 -10.82 -9.65
C LEU A 126 -4.69 -10.19 -10.60
N GLU A 127 -5.43 -9.16 -10.15
CA GLU A 127 -6.39 -8.42 -10.98
C GLU A 127 -5.74 -7.35 -11.88
N LEU A 128 -4.50 -6.92 -11.60
CA LEU A 128 -3.84 -5.84 -12.36
C LEU A 128 -3.55 -6.18 -13.83
N GLY A 129 -3.56 -7.46 -14.21
CA GLY A 129 -3.30 -7.93 -15.57
C GLY A 129 -4.53 -8.32 -16.38
N GLU A 130 -5.74 -8.18 -15.83
CA GLU A 130 -7.00 -8.56 -16.50
C GLU A 130 -7.63 -7.41 -17.33
N GLY A 131 -6.87 -6.34 -17.62
CA GLY A 131 -7.32 -5.14 -18.33
C GLY A 131 -6.76 -4.99 -19.74
#